data_AF-A0A4V6Q8F7-F1
#
_entry.id   AF-A0A4V6Q8F7-F1
#
_cell.length_a   1.000
_cell.length_b   1.000
_cell.length_c   1.000
_cell.angle_alpha   90.00
_cell.angle_beta   90.00
_cell.angle_gamma   90.00
#
_symmetry.space_group_name_H-M   'P 1'
#
loop_
_entity.id
_entity.type
_entity.pdbx_description
1 polymer ?
#
loop_
_entity_poly.entity_id
_entity_poly.type
_entity_poly.pdbx_seq_one_letter_code
_entity_poly.pdbx_strand_id
1 'polypeptide(L)'
;MGTCLHFVNLFVWWDKLLHFLSPTLLSMVGYILAMQLSKKKEISVSLVILFGFCFAAFCGIIWEFWEFSWDGLLDMNLQRYRSGATLLQGRTALYDTMLDLLTNTLGAIVCLIYTYGKAKKNTAYIKQYQLTTTNT
;
A
#
# COMPACT_ATOMS: atom_id res chain seq x y z
N MET A 1 -1.91 -8.49 -8.11
CA MET A 1 -1.25 -9.77 -8.47
C MET A 1 -2.08 -11.00 -8.09
N GLY A 2 -2.95 -10.94 -7.07
CA GLY A 2 -3.77 -12.09 -6.66
C GLY A 2 -4.69 -12.60 -7.77
N THR A 3 -5.50 -11.72 -8.37
CA THR A 3 -6.51 -12.08 -9.37
C THR A 3 -5.91 -12.48 -10.72
N CYS A 4 -4.78 -11.88 -11.11
CA CYS A 4 -4.11 -12.16 -12.39
C CYS A 4 -3.43 -13.54 -12.47
N LEU A 5 -3.17 -14.19 -11.34
CA LEU A 5 -2.45 -15.47 -11.26
C LEU A 5 -3.35 -16.65 -10.85
N HIS A 6 -4.67 -16.49 -10.87
CA HIS A 6 -5.66 -17.49 -10.43
C HIS A 6 -5.55 -17.97 -8.97
N PHE A 7 -4.65 -17.42 -8.14
CA PHE A 7 -4.52 -17.80 -6.72
C PHE A 7 -5.76 -17.43 -5.88
N VAL A 8 -6.57 -16.46 -6.32
CA VAL A 8 -7.83 -16.09 -5.64
C VAL A 8 -8.88 -17.18 -5.72
N ASN A 9 -8.82 -18.04 -6.75
CA ASN A 9 -9.73 -19.19 -6.86
C ASN A 9 -9.38 -20.32 -5.88
N LEU A 10 -8.16 -20.30 -5.31
CA LEU A 10 -7.71 -21.27 -4.31
C LEU A 10 -7.88 -20.75 -2.88
N PHE A 11 -7.63 -19.46 -2.64
CA PHE A 11 -7.73 -18.84 -1.32
C PHE A 11 -8.40 -17.46 -1.38
N VAL A 12 -9.68 -17.41 -1.00
CA VAL A 12 -10.52 -16.19 -1.03
C VAL A 12 -9.93 -15.04 -0.20
N TRP A 13 -9.13 -15.34 0.83
CA TRP A 13 -8.51 -14.34 1.71
C TRP A 13 -7.13 -13.83 1.23
N TRP A 14 -6.56 -14.44 0.19
CA TRP A 14 -5.21 -14.13 -0.28
C TRP A 14 -5.06 -12.67 -0.71
N ASP A 15 -6.07 -12.19 -1.43
CA ASP A 15 -6.15 -10.81 -1.92
C ASP A 15 -6.10 -9.80 -0.76
N LYS A 16 -6.91 -10.01 0.27
CA LYS A 16 -6.93 -9.14 1.46
C LYS A 16 -5.65 -9.23 2.28
N LEU A 17 -4.99 -10.39 2.32
CA LEU A 17 -3.66 -10.49 2.93
C LEU A 17 -2.64 -9.63 2.17
N LEU A 18 -2.65 -9.66 0.84
CA LEU A 18 -1.75 -8.82 0.02
C LEU A 18 -2.02 -7.33 0.23
N HIS A 19 -3.29 -6.93 0.28
CA HIS A 19 -3.67 -5.55 0.62
C HIS A 19 -3.26 -5.14 2.04
N PHE A 20 -3.16 -6.09 2.97
CA PHE A 20 -2.69 -5.76 4.32
C PHE A 20 -1.15 -5.67 4.40
N LEU A 21 -0.44 -6.57 3.73
CA LEU A 21 1.03 -6.67 3.84
C LEU A 21 1.76 -5.69 2.90
N SER A 22 1.31 -5.52 1.65
CA SER A 22 1.94 -4.63 0.68
C SER A 22 2.12 -3.16 1.13
N PRO A 23 1.16 -2.49 1.79
CA PRO A 23 1.35 -1.13 2.27
C PRO A 23 2.45 -1.00 3.33
N THR A 24 2.77 -2.07 4.07
CA THR A 24 3.87 -2.04 5.05
C THR A 24 5.22 -1.90 4.36
N LEU A 25 5.43 -2.64 3.27
CA LEU A 25 6.63 -2.59 2.44
C LEU A 25 6.70 -1.25 1.68
N LEU A 26 5.58 -0.82 1.11
CA LEU A 26 5.51 0.47 0.40
C LEU A 26 5.78 1.65 1.35
N SER A 27 5.34 1.58 2.61
CA SER A 27 5.68 2.60 3.61
C SER A 27 7.20 2.69 3.83
N MET A 28 7.89 1.55 3.90
CA MET A 28 9.36 1.52 4.02
C MET A 28 10.06 2.09 2.78
N VAL A 29 9.56 1.79 1.58
CA VAL A 29 10.03 2.43 0.34
C VAL A 29 9.81 3.94 0.39
N GLY A 30 8.67 4.39 0.90
CA GLY A 30 8.40 5.81 1.12
C GLY A 30 9.39 6.46 2.10
N TYR A 31 9.78 5.77 3.18
CA TYR A 31 10.82 6.27 4.10
C TYR A 31 12.17 6.43 3.40
N ILE A 32 12.57 5.46 2.58
CA ILE A 32 13.77 5.51 1.74
C ILE A 32 13.70 6.73 0.81
N LEU A 33 12.59 6.91 0.10
CA LEU A 33 12.41 8.07 -0.80
C LEU A 33 12.50 9.40 -0.06
N ALA A 34 11.82 9.54 1.08
CA ALA A 34 11.86 10.76 1.89
C ALA A 34 13.29 11.11 2.36
N MET A 35 14.04 10.12 2.84
CA MET A 35 15.42 10.30 3.29
C MET A 35 16.34 10.71 2.13
N GLN A 36 16.10 10.17 0.93
CA GLN A 36 16.97 10.37 -0.23
C GLN A 36 16.72 11.75 -0.84
N LEU A 37 15.45 12.15 -0.93
CA LEU A 37 15.04 13.48 -1.40
C LEU A 37 15.50 14.60 -0.46
N SER A 38 15.71 14.30 0.82
CA SER A 38 16.16 15.28 1.81
C SER A 38 17.64 15.69 1.66
N LYS A 39 18.43 15.02 0.79
CA LYS A 39 19.82 15.40 0.42
C LYS A 39 20.70 15.85 1.61
N LYS A 40 20.68 15.08 2.71
CA LYS A 40 21.41 15.32 3.98
C LYS A 40 20.95 16.52 4.82
N LYS A 41 19.87 17.22 4.46
CA LYS A 41 19.20 18.14 5.39
C LYS A 41 18.53 17.34 6.50
N GLU A 42 18.54 17.89 7.70
CA GLU A 42 17.78 17.31 8.80
C GLU A 42 16.28 17.39 8.48
N ILE A 43 15.66 16.23 8.33
CA ILE A 43 14.21 16.08 8.17
C ILE A 43 13.64 15.48 9.46
N SER A 44 12.46 15.95 9.87
CA SER A 44 11.83 15.43 11.08
C SER A 44 11.41 13.97 10.88
N VAL A 45 11.66 13.15 11.91
CA VAL A 45 11.24 11.73 11.96
C VAL A 45 9.76 11.59 11.64
N SER A 46 8.92 12.45 12.21
CA SER A 46 7.48 12.44 11.98
C SER A 46 7.11 12.72 10.53
N LEU A 47 7.84 13.61 9.84
CA LEU A 47 7.58 13.91 8.43
C LEU A 47 7.99 12.74 7.52
N VAL A 48 9.11 12.06 7.81
CA VAL A 48 9.50 10.84 7.07
C VAL A 48 8.44 9.75 7.23
N ILE A 49 7.97 9.53 8.46
CA ILE A 49 6.95 8.52 8.75
C ILE A 49 5.61 8.87 8.08
N LEU A 50 5.18 10.13 8.18
CA LEU A 50 3.97 10.61 7.52
C LEU A 50 4.06 10.48 6.00
N PHE A 51 5.21 10.84 5.42
CA PHE A 51 5.44 10.69 3.98
C PHE A 51 5.32 9.23 3.55
N GLY A 52 5.94 8.29 4.27
CA GLY A 52 5.84 6.87 3.91
C GLY A 52 4.41 6.33 4.01
N PHE A 53 3.66 6.73 5.04
CA PHE A 53 2.24 6.40 5.14
C PHE A 53 1.43 6.93 3.95
N CYS A 54 1.58 8.23 3.61
CA CYS A 54 0.89 8.83 2.48
C CYS A 54 1.30 8.21 1.15
N PHE A 55 2.58 7.88 0.98
CA PHE A 55 3.09 7.19 -0.21
C PHE A 55 2.45 5.82 -0.39
N ALA A 56 2.39 5.01 0.67
CA ALA A 56 1.73 3.71 0.63
C ALA A 56 0.24 3.82 0.30
N ALA A 57 -0.47 4.76 0.92
CA ALA A 57 -1.89 5.02 0.64
C ALA A 57 -2.11 5.44 -0.83
N PHE A 58 -1.25 6.30 -1.37
CA PHE A 58 -1.32 6.74 -2.76
C PHE A 58 -1.07 5.59 -3.75
N CYS A 59 -0.11 4.71 -3.46
CA CYS A 59 0.08 3.48 -4.24
C CYS A 59 -1.16 2.57 -4.21
N GLY A 60 -1.85 2.47 -3.07
CA GLY A 60 -3.11 1.75 -2.97
C GLY A 60 -4.20 2.34 -3.87
N ILE A 61 -4.32 3.67 -3.93
CA ILE A 61 -5.25 4.34 -4.85
C ILE A 61 -4.90 4.07 -6.32
N ILE A 62 -3.61 4.14 -6.68
CA ILE A 62 -3.16 3.83 -8.04
C ILE A 62 -3.52 2.38 -8.41
N TRP A 63 -3.40 1.45 -7.45
CA TRP A 63 -3.78 0.05 -7.66
C TRP A 63 -5.27 -0.08 -8.00
N GLU A 64 -6.16 0.56 -7.23
CA GLU A 64 -7.60 0.53 -7.53
C GLU A 64 -7.95 1.16 -8.88
N PHE A 65 -7.25 2.22 -9.29
CA PHE A 65 -7.43 2.79 -10.64
C PHE A 65 -6.99 1.84 -11.74
N TRP A 66 -5.91 1.08 -11.50
CA TRP A 66 -5.47 0.04 -12.42
C TRP A 66 -6.54 -1.07 -12.52
N GLU A 67 -7.10 -1.52 -11.40
CA GLU A 67 -8.17 -2.53 -11.41
C GLU A 67 -9.43 -2.06 -12.13
N PHE A 68 -9.91 -0.86 -11.78
CA PHE A 68 -11.05 -0.24 -12.45
C PHE A 68 -10.86 -0.12 -13.97
N SER A 69 -9.65 0.26 -14.40
CA SER A 69 -9.34 0.40 -15.82
C SER A 69 -9.47 -0.94 -16.56
N TRP A 70 -8.98 -2.03 -15.98
CA TRP A 70 -9.03 -3.34 -16.62
C TRP A 70 -10.39 -4.04 -16.52
N ASP A 71 -11.17 -3.74 -15.48
CA ASP A 71 -12.57 -4.12 -15.41
C ASP A 71 -13.36 -3.51 -16.58
N GLY A 72 -13.09 -2.25 -16.93
CA GLY A 72 -13.73 -1.59 -18.07
C GLY A 72 -13.17 -1.97 -19.45
N LEU A 73 -11.85 -2.14 -19.58
CA LEU A 73 -11.19 -2.32 -20.89
C LEU A 73 -11.09 -3.77 -21.34
N LEU A 74 -10.99 -4.72 -20.41
CA LEU A 74 -10.74 -6.14 -20.71
C LEU A 74 -11.82 -7.07 -20.15
N ASP A 75 -12.96 -6.53 -19.72
CA ASP A 75 -14.07 -7.29 -19.09
C ASP A 75 -13.57 -8.18 -17.94
N MET A 76 -12.62 -7.66 -17.15
CA MET A 76 -12.16 -8.34 -15.94
C MET A 76 -13.20 -8.19 -14.81
N ASN A 77 -12.91 -8.78 -13.64
CA ASN A 77 -13.74 -8.63 -12.44
C ASN A 77 -12.84 -8.50 -11.19
N LEU A 78 -11.85 -7.62 -11.29
CA LEU A 78 -10.83 -7.35 -10.29
C LEU A 78 -11.46 -6.73 -9.04
N GLN A 79 -12.35 -5.75 -9.21
CA GLN A 79 -13.09 -5.09 -8.12
C GLN A 79 -14.36 -5.85 -7.71
N ARG A 80 -14.57 -7.06 -8.24
CA ARG A 80 -15.71 -7.93 -7.94
C ARG A 80 -17.08 -7.25 -8.11
N TYR A 81 -17.20 -6.34 -9.08
CA TYR A 81 -18.43 -5.59 -9.34
C TYR A 81 -19.56 -6.45 -9.95
N ARG A 82 -19.26 -7.69 -10.37
CA ARG A 82 -20.25 -8.68 -10.84
C ARG A 82 -20.14 -10.02 -10.12
N SER A 83 -21.27 -10.72 -10.01
CA SER A 83 -21.36 -12.10 -9.53
C SER A 83 -21.94 -12.98 -10.64
N GLY A 84 -21.10 -13.83 -11.23
CA GLY A 84 -21.44 -14.54 -12.46
C GLY A 84 -21.74 -13.56 -13.59
N ALA A 85 -22.93 -13.68 -14.20
CA ALA A 85 -23.40 -12.79 -15.25
C ALA A 85 -24.15 -11.53 -14.72
N THR A 86 -24.34 -11.42 -13.40
CA THR A 86 -25.17 -10.35 -12.81
C THR A 86 -24.29 -9.22 -12.29
N LEU A 87 -24.57 -7.99 -12.75
CA LEU A 87 -23.95 -6.78 -12.23
C LEU A 87 -24.50 -6.43 -10.85
N LEU A 88 -23.61 -6.12 -9.90
CA LEU A 88 -23.98 -5.59 -8.59
C LEU A 88 -24.35 -4.09 -8.71
N GLN A 89 -25.12 -3.56 -7.76
CA GLN A 89 -25.61 -2.17 -7.81
C GLN A 89 -25.43 -1.46 -6.47
N GLY A 90 -25.14 -0.15 -6.53
CA GLY A 90 -24.96 0.68 -5.34
C GLY A 90 -23.74 0.24 -4.51
N ARG A 91 -23.88 0.24 -3.18
CA ARG A 91 -22.76 -0.05 -2.26
C ARG A 91 -22.17 -1.45 -2.42
N THR A 92 -22.93 -2.42 -2.91
CA THR A 92 -22.44 -3.80 -3.08
C THR A 92 -21.42 -3.89 -4.22
N ALA A 93 -21.56 -3.09 -5.28
CA ALA A 93 -20.58 -3.01 -6.37
C ALA A 93 -19.27 -2.33 -5.95
N LEU A 94 -19.30 -1.49 -4.90
CA LEU A 94 -18.14 -0.75 -4.40
C LEU A 94 -17.41 -1.47 -3.26
N TYR A 95 -17.99 -2.54 -2.74
CA TYR A 95 -17.60 -3.12 -1.45
C TYR A 95 -16.16 -3.61 -1.44
N ASP A 96 -15.71 -4.22 -2.54
CA ASP A 96 -14.39 -4.80 -2.66
C ASP A 96 -13.29 -3.72 -2.64
N THR A 97 -13.33 -2.77 -3.57
CA THR A 97 -12.44 -1.60 -3.62
C THR A 97 -12.40 -0.85 -2.30
N MET A 98 -13.55 -0.64 -1.65
CA MET A 98 -13.58 0.05 -0.35
C MET A 98 -12.90 -0.75 0.75
N LEU A 99 -13.06 -2.08 0.75
CA LEU A 99 -12.32 -2.94 1.67
C LEU A 99 -10.83 -2.99 1.35
N ASP A 100 -10.43 -2.95 0.09
CA ASP A 100 -9.02 -2.96 -0.31
C ASP A 100 -8.30 -1.67 0.07
N LEU A 101 -8.92 -0.51 -0.15
CA LEU A 101 -8.41 0.76 0.34
C LEU A 101 -8.35 0.82 1.87
N LEU A 102 -9.38 0.30 2.56
CA LEU A 102 -9.37 0.22 4.03
C LEU A 102 -8.24 -0.68 4.53
N THR A 103 -8.08 -1.86 3.94
CA THR A 103 -7.08 -2.85 4.34
C THR A 103 -5.66 -2.35 4.07
N ASN A 104 -5.46 -1.69 2.91
CA ASN A 104 -4.23 -0.96 2.57
C ASN A 104 -3.91 0.10 3.64
N THR A 105 -4.90 0.89 4.02
CA THR A 105 -4.73 1.95 5.03
C THR A 105 -4.36 1.37 6.40
N LEU A 106 -5.04 0.30 6.84
CA LEU A 106 -4.74 -0.37 8.11
C LEU A 106 -3.32 -0.94 8.13
N GLY A 107 -2.89 -1.59 7.04
CA GLY A 107 -1.52 -2.09 6.92
C GLY A 107 -0.49 -0.96 7.00
N ALA A 108 -0.73 0.17 6.34
CA ALA A 108 0.13 1.35 6.43
C ALA A 108 0.16 1.94 7.86
N ILE A 109 -0.98 2.01 8.56
CA ILE A 109 -1.07 2.46 9.96
C ILE A 109 -0.25 1.57 10.88
N VAL A 110 -0.31 0.24 10.71
CA VAL A 110 0.49 -0.70 11.50
C VAL A 110 1.98 -0.42 11.33
N CYS A 111 2.45 -0.21 10.10
CA CYS A 111 3.85 0.14 9.83
C CYS A 111 4.24 1.51 10.43
N LEU A 112 3.33 2.50 10.35
CA LEU A 112 3.50 3.82 10.97
C LEU A 112 3.68 3.70 12.48
N ILE A 113 2.76 3.01 13.18
CA ILE A 113 2.81 2.84 14.64
C ILE A 113 4.09 2.11 15.06
N TYR A 114 4.42 1.02 14.36
CA TYR A 114 5.64 0.26 14.63
C TYR A 114 6.90 1.12 14.49
N THR A 115 7.03 1.83 13.37
CA THR A 115 8.20 2.66 13.06
C THR A 115 8.31 3.84 14.01
N TYR A 116 7.20 4.51 14.31
CA TYR A 116 7.16 5.61 15.26
C TYR A 116 7.56 5.15 16.67
N GLY A 117 7.06 4.00 17.14
CA GLY A 117 7.44 3.42 18.42
C GLY A 117 8.94 3.10 18.51
N LYS A 118 9.55 2.62 17.42
CA LYS A 118 11.01 2.40 17.34
C LYS A 118 11.78 3.71 17.33
N ALA A 119 11.36 4.69 16.52
CA ALA A 119 12.04 5.96 16.37
C ALA A 119 11.96 6.82 17.65
N LYS A 120 10.89 6.71 18.44
CA LYS A 120 10.78 7.36 19.76
C LYS A 120 11.82 6.85 20.76
N LYS A 121 12.18 5.56 20.70
CA LYS A 121 13.21 4.96 21.56
C LYS A 121 14.62 5.25 21.07
N ASN A 122 14.80 5.34 19.74
CA ASN A 122 16.07 5.64 19.12
C ASN A 122 15.85 6.42 17.82
N THR A 123 16.15 7.71 17.82
CA THR A 123 15.97 8.57 16.64
C THR A 123 16.90 8.19 15.48
N ALA A 124 18.01 7.49 15.75
CA ALA A 124 18.88 6.94 14.71
C ALA A 124 18.23 5.79 13.93
N TYR A 125 17.12 5.22 14.41
CA TYR A 125 16.38 4.16 13.71
C TYR A 125 15.98 4.57 12.30
N ILE A 126 15.57 5.83 12.08
CA ILE A 126 15.19 6.31 10.75
C ILE A 126 16.39 6.44 9.80
N LYS A 127 17.61 6.64 10.34
CA LYS A 127 18.82 6.79 9.51
C LYS A 127 19.16 5.53 8.73
N GLN A 128 18.66 4.35 9.14
CA GLN A 128 18.86 3.10 8.41
C GLN A 128 18.22 3.09 7.01
N TYR A 129 17.22 3.96 6.78
CA TYR A 129 16.57 4.09 5.46
C TYR A 129 17.34 5.00 4.51
N GLN A 130 18.44 5.60 4.97
CA GLN A 130 19.34 6.37 4.12
C GLN A 130 20.30 5.44 3.40
N LEU A 131 20.24 5.41 2.07
CA LEU A 131 21.19 4.63 1.26
C LEU A 131 22.57 5.30 1.32
N THR A 132 23.57 4.56 1.78
CA THR A 132 24.97 4.99 1.69
C THR A 132 25.51 4.64 0.32
N THR A 133 25.74 5.63 -0.54
CA THR A 133 26.60 5.44 -1.70
C THR A 133 28.04 5.30 -1.21
N THR A 134 28.54 4.07 -1.17
CA THR A 134 29.98 3.82 -1.16
C THR A 134 30.52 4.29 -2.51
N ASN A 135 31.18 5.44 -2.51
CA ASN A 135 31.97 5.85 -3.67
C ASN A 135 33.14 4.87 -3.79
N THR A 136 33.04 3.91 -4.70
CA THR A 136 34.18 3.19 -5.28
C THR A 136 34.76 4.00 -6.42
#